data_AF-A0A961R9U4-F1
#
_entry.id   AF-A0A961R9U4-F1
#
_cell.length_a   1.000
_cell.length_b   1.000
_cell.length_c   1.000
_cell.angle_alpha   90.00
_cell.angle_beta   90.00
_cell.angle_gamma   90.00
#
_symmetry.space_group_name_H-M   'P 1'
#
loop_
_entity.id
_entity.type
_entity.pdbx_description
1 polymer ?
#
loop_
_entity_poly.entity_id
_entity_poly.type
_entity_poly.pdbx_seq_one_letter_code
_entity_poly.pdbx_strand_id
1 'polypeptide(L)'
;MSSTIPKGGFRDEGGFRAWLDSLPEEQRAPFAQAIAHRAALRALPLLHTAFSVDKTKAFDPAVLTLAVFRANAISRVAPKYPTREIADAAARAAYAAARAAARAARAAYAAAYAAARAAAYAAARAAAYAARAARAADAAAEEAMWDAISRDARELEKRGSADGFEDTPLWPEGAPEWWMDQFKRLTGVLTEQGPNAPGLWSVWTAWYDAIVIGHSPWRLPRATANKLEKRIALGDGREDFWDTEKRSVAEINAEIAGWVEEARSRSNASVSEITDFIVTMLEESPSPVHIDDMRMAFYAENIAVNDNTLRRTLSDLNYHGIIRRVSRGLYEAVPEQVQIPQTKGALQFDGSEGEPIGVRKHASVEEWDTGPKAEKRHAEALRRLDSLLNQCREKSRDSNLLSQFLAELEAFRGVFGASVAEFDPDLAISQADALRRELARQKAHLAKPMDMDDINPLPGNLVQQLDNTMSAYNLFISLDDALSKRDEALLGPDAKRNLVPPREGQRRIEQAVEAGAAKPEVKEYLEAEAKPAPDVPDPENRLSRRYSESNKNYFRRHIEVAWNWAKLPAKIVGGTTSVGYATAHFVWHNRDWLVRFFDDSPTMLKILGDLLDILAKLPLG
;
A
#
# COMPACT_ATOMS: atom_id res chain seq x y z
N MET A 1 11.25 48.45 3.34
CA MET A 1 12.47 47.88 2.75
C MET A 1 12.19 46.40 2.53
N SER A 2 12.42 45.88 1.32
CA SER A 2 12.17 44.46 1.04
C SER A 2 13.11 43.62 1.89
N SER A 3 12.56 42.83 2.81
CA SER A 3 13.26 41.80 3.59
C SER A 3 13.75 40.74 2.59
N THR A 4 14.96 40.87 2.09
CA THR A 4 15.57 39.83 1.26
C THR A 4 16.74 39.21 2.00
N ILE A 5 16.64 37.92 2.26
CA ILE A 5 17.74 37.08 2.75
C ILE A 5 18.99 37.37 1.92
N PRO A 6 20.18 37.59 2.52
CA PRO A 6 21.40 37.88 1.77
C PRO A 6 21.65 36.81 0.70
N LYS A 7 22.24 37.19 -0.44
CA LYS A 7 22.57 36.25 -1.54
C LYS A 7 23.41 35.06 -1.03
N GLY A 8 24.30 35.32 -0.08
CA GLY A 8 25.14 34.31 0.58
C GLY A 8 24.56 33.66 1.84
N GLY A 9 23.28 33.89 2.16
CA GLY A 9 22.65 33.38 3.38
C GLY A 9 23.06 34.13 4.65
N PHE A 10 22.65 33.61 5.80
CA PHE A 10 23.09 34.05 7.13
C PHE A 10 24.44 33.45 7.46
N ARG A 11 25.24 34.16 8.25
CA ARG A 11 26.54 33.67 8.75
C ARG A 11 26.68 33.76 10.28
N ASP A 12 25.71 34.39 10.93
CA ASP A 12 25.71 34.61 12.37
C ASP A 12 24.29 34.89 12.91
N GLU A 13 24.22 34.94 14.24
CA GLU A 13 23.00 35.23 15.01
C GLU A 13 22.41 36.60 14.67
N GLY A 14 23.25 37.60 14.42
CA GLY A 14 22.82 38.99 14.21
C GLY A 14 22.10 39.16 12.88
N GLY A 15 22.65 38.61 11.80
CA GLY A 15 22.04 38.63 10.48
C GLY A 15 20.71 37.88 10.44
N PHE A 16 20.64 36.70 11.06
CA PHE A 16 19.41 35.92 11.13
C PHE A 16 18.33 36.63 11.98
N ARG A 17 18.71 37.23 13.11
CA ARG A 17 17.79 38.03 13.93
C ARG A 17 17.26 39.25 13.19
N ALA A 18 18.14 40.00 12.52
CA ALA A 18 17.74 41.19 11.77
C ALA A 18 16.72 40.86 10.67
N TRP A 19 16.88 39.71 10.02
CA TRP A 19 15.89 39.19 9.08
C TRP A 19 14.55 38.87 9.75
N LEU A 20 14.53 38.11 10.84
CA LEU A 20 13.30 37.81 11.60
C LEU A 20 12.58 39.10 12.05
N ASP A 21 13.32 40.08 12.56
CA ASP A 21 12.77 41.36 13.02
C ASP A 21 12.15 42.17 11.85
N SER A 22 12.62 41.95 10.62
CA SER A 22 12.11 42.61 9.40
C SER A 22 10.84 41.96 8.80
N LEU A 23 10.48 40.74 9.23
CA LEU A 23 9.27 40.06 8.77
C LEU A 23 7.99 40.73 9.30
N PRO A 24 6.85 40.59 8.58
CA PRO A 24 5.52 40.91 9.11
C PRO A 24 5.26 40.20 10.45
N GLU A 25 4.51 40.86 11.35
CA GLU A 25 4.25 40.34 12.70
C GLU A 25 3.62 38.94 12.70
N GLU A 26 2.68 38.71 11.78
CA GLU A 26 1.99 37.43 11.57
C GLU A 26 2.92 36.29 11.13
N GLN A 27 4.01 36.60 10.44
CA GLN A 27 4.99 35.61 9.96
C GLN A 27 6.16 35.42 10.93
N ARG A 28 6.53 36.49 11.63
CA ARG A 28 7.73 36.53 12.49
C ARG A 28 7.73 35.39 13.49
N ALA A 29 6.67 35.25 14.28
CA ALA A 29 6.59 34.25 15.34
C ALA A 29 6.58 32.80 14.81
N PRO A 30 5.70 32.43 13.86
CA PRO A 30 5.70 31.08 13.28
C PRO A 30 7.03 30.72 12.60
N PHE A 31 7.63 31.64 11.84
CA PHE A 31 8.90 31.38 11.14
C PHE A 31 10.05 31.23 12.13
N ALA A 32 10.11 32.10 13.16
CA ALA A 32 11.09 32.02 14.22
C ALA A 32 11.03 30.65 14.93
N GLN A 33 9.83 30.20 15.31
CA GLN A 33 9.64 28.93 15.99
C GLN A 33 10.02 27.73 15.11
N ALA A 34 9.57 27.71 13.86
CA ALA A 34 9.82 26.61 12.95
C ALA A 34 11.33 26.43 12.64
N ILE A 35 12.04 27.52 12.37
CA ILE A 35 13.49 27.49 12.10
C ILE A 35 14.27 27.13 13.37
N ALA A 36 13.91 27.70 14.53
CA ALA A 36 14.56 27.37 15.80
C ALA A 36 14.44 25.87 16.15
N HIS A 37 13.24 25.31 15.96
CA HIS A 37 12.99 23.89 16.18
C HIS A 37 13.84 23.02 15.22
N ARG A 38 13.85 23.32 13.92
CA ARG A 38 14.65 22.56 12.95
C ARG A 38 16.15 22.68 13.21
N ALA A 39 16.64 23.85 13.60
CA ALA A 39 18.04 24.02 14.02
C ALA A 39 18.38 23.16 15.25
N ALA A 40 17.50 23.10 16.25
CA ALA A 40 17.67 22.23 17.41
C ALA A 40 17.66 20.74 17.05
N LEU A 41 16.76 20.32 16.15
CA LEU A 41 16.74 18.96 15.61
C LEU A 41 18.04 18.61 14.89
N ARG A 42 18.58 19.51 14.05
CA ARG A 42 19.87 19.26 13.36
C ARG A 42 21.04 19.12 14.34
N ALA A 43 20.99 19.80 15.47
CA ALA A 43 22.00 19.68 16.52
C ALA A 43 21.80 18.46 17.44
N LEU A 44 20.65 17.77 17.37
CA LEU A 44 20.31 16.66 18.25
C LEU A 44 21.35 15.53 18.27
N PRO A 45 21.93 15.09 17.13
CA PRO A 45 22.96 14.04 17.13
C PRO A 45 24.15 14.31 18.04
N LEU A 46 24.52 15.58 18.22
CA LEU A 46 25.64 15.98 19.08
C LEU A 46 25.39 15.72 20.57
N LEU A 47 24.17 15.32 20.95
CA LEU A 47 23.85 14.85 22.29
C LEU A 47 24.72 13.65 22.71
N HIS A 48 25.21 12.84 21.76
CA HIS A 48 26.11 11.72 22.07
C HIS A 48 27.35 12.17 22.88
N THR A 49 27.82 13.40 22.65
CA THR A 49 28.98 13.98 23.35
C THR A 49 28.75 14.10 24.86
N ALA A 50 27.49 14.25 25.30
CA ALA A 50 27.14 14.30 26.71
C ALA A 50 27.41 12.97 27.44
N PHE A 51 27.44 11.86 26.71
CA PHE A 51 27.76 10.53 27.23
C PHE A 51 29.28 10.27 27.32
N SER A 52 30.09 11.12 26.68
CA SER A 52 31.56 11.02 26.68
C SER A 52 32.25 11.91 27.71
N VAL A 53 31.53 12.83 28.37
CA VAL A 53 32.11 13.71 29.40
C VAL A 53 32.33 12.93 30.70
N ASP A 54 33.48 13.17 31.34
CA ASP A 54 33.95 12.48 32.54
C ASP A 54 32.85 12.34 33.60
N LYS A 55 32.64 11.10 34.10
CA LYS A 55 31.53 10.69 34.97
C LYS A 55 31.53 11.35 36.35
N THR A 56 32.53 12.18 36.64
CA THR A 56 32.86 12.57 38.00
C THR A 56 31.92 13.60 38.60
N LYS A 57 31.29 14.55 37.87
CA LYS A 57 30.28 15.47 38.45
C LYS A 57 29.35 16.12 37.38
N ALA A 58 28.04 15.82 37.40
CA ALA A 58 26.95 16.83 37.52
C ALA A 58 25.54 16.38 37.06
N PHE A 59 25.35 15.37 36.19
CA PHE A 59 24.01 15.00 35.71
C PHE A 59 23.91 13.55 35.18
N ASP A 60 22.70 12.97 35.23
CA ASP A 60 22.36 11.68 34.62
C ASP A 60 22.12 11.86 33.09
N PRO A 61 22.90 11.19 32.23
CA PRO A 61 22.73 11.26 30.77
C PRO A 61 21.34 10.84 30.27
N ALA A 62 20.67 9.91 30.95
CA ALA A 62 19.32 9.47 30.56
C ALA A 62 18.29 10.57 30.84
N VAL A 63 18.36 11.22 32.01
CA VAL A 63 17.50 12.36 32.37
C VAL A 63 17.71 13.52 31.39
N LEU A 64 18.96 13.81 31.04
CA LEU A 64 19.26 14.82 30.03
C LEU A 64 18.66 14.47 28.66
N THR A 65 18.87 13.23 28.21
CA THR A 65 18.39 12.77 26.91
C THR A 65 16.87 12.89 26.81
N LEU A 66 16.16 12.47 27.86
CA LEU A 66 14.72 12.61 27.96
C LEU A 66 14.29 14.09 27.89
N ALA A 67 14.96 14.97 28.64
CA ALA A 67 14.65 16.40 28.65
C ALA A 67 14.85 17.05 27.26
N VAL A 68 15.90 16.65 26.53
CA VAL A 68 16.19 17.14 25.18
C VAL A 68 15.15 16.67 24.17
N PHE A 69 14.77 15.38 24.18
CA PHE A 69 13.71 14.87 23.31
C PHE A 69 12.36 15.54 23.59
N ARG A 70 12.00 15.67 24.87
CA ARG A 70 10.78 16.37 25.30
C ARG A 70 10.78 17.84 24.82
N ALA A 71 11.87 18.57 25.00
CA ALA A 71 11.97 19.96 24.57
C ALA A 71 11.77 20.11 23.04
N ASN A 72 12.33 19.20 22.26
CA ASN A 72 12.13 19.19 20.80
C ASN A 72 10.68 18.83 20.43
N ALA A 73 10.08 17.81 21.06
CA ALA A 73 8.68 17.45 20.83
C ALA A 73 7.72 18.61 21.14
N ILE A 74 7.92 19.29 22.29
CA ILE A 74 7.13 20.47 22.66
C ILE A 74 7.29 21.60 21.65
N SER A 75 8.52 21.84 21.17
CA SER A 75 8.81 22.89 20.18
C SER A 75 8.06 22.67 18.86
N ARG A 76 7.75 21.41 18.51
CA ARG A 76 6.99 21.04 17.31
C ARG A 76 5.48 21.27 17.45
N VAL A 77 4.93 21.08 18.66
CA VAL A 77 3.48 21.21 18.92
C VAL A 77 3.05 22.60 19.35
N ALA A 78 3.92 23.40 19.95
CA ALA A 78 3.59 24.74 20.44
C ALA A 78 3.01 25.69 19.37
N PRO A 79 3.54 25.73 18.13
CA PRO A 79 2.94 26.57 17.08
C PRO A 79 1.52 26.12 16.70
N LYS A 80 1.22 24.82 16.87
CA LYS A 80 -0.07 24.20 16.49
C LYS A 80 -1.11 24.35 17.60
N TYR A 81 -0.66 24.37 18.85
CA TYR A 81 -1.50 24.43 20.04
C TYR A 81 -0.94 25.48 21.01
N PRO A 82 -1.09 26.79 20.71
CA PRO A 82 -0.54 27.87 21.53
C PRO A 82 -1.35 28.10 22.81
N THR A 83 -1.45 27.08 23.67
CA THR A 83 -2.14 27.17 24.96
C THR A 83 -1.16 27.50 26.07
N ARG A 84 -1.67 28.03 27.18
CA ARG A 84 -0.86 28.35 28.37
C ARG A 84 -0.13 27.11 28.89
N GLU A 85 -0.79 25.96 28.90
CA GLU A 85 -0.24 24.70 29.38
C GLU A 85 0.95 24.24 28.54
N ILE A 86 0.88 24.42 27.21
CA ILE A 86 1.99 24.11 26.31
C ILE A 86 3.15 25.09 26.49
N ALA A 87 2.87 26.39 26.68
CA ALA A 87 3.90 27.38 27.00
C ALA A 87 4.60 27.08 28.34
N ASP A 88 3.84 26.69 29.36
CA ASP A 88 4.37 26.30 30.67
C ASP A 88 5.17 24.99 30.58
N ALA A 89 4.69 24.00 29.82
CA ALA A 89 5.43 22.77 29.55
C ALA A 89 6.74 23.05 28.81
N ALA A 90 6.71 23.94 27.82
CA ALA A 90 7.88 24.37 27.07
C ALA A 90 8.91 25.06 27.97
N ALA A 91 8.47 25.97 28.86
CA ALA A 91 9.34 26.64 29.82
C ALA A 91 9.99 25.64 30.81
N ARG A 92 9.23 24.66 31.32
CA ARG A 92 9.75 23.60 32.20
C ARG A 92 10.75 22.69 31.49
N ALA A 93 10.43 22.24 30.28
CA ALA A 93 11.32 21.40 29.48
C ALA A 93 12.61 22.14 29.10
N ALA A 94 12.49 23.43 28.77
CA ALA A 94 13.62 24.31 28.56
C ALA A 94 14.50 24.34 29.82
N TYR A 95 13.95 24.69 30.98
CA TYR A 95 14.71 24.75 32.23
C TYR A 95 15.43 23.43 32.55
N ALA A 96 14.77 22.29 32.34
CA ALA A 96 15.37 20.97 32.51
C ALA A 96 16.57 20.75 31.57
N ALA A 97 16.44 21.08 30.28
CA ALA A 97 17.52 20.96 29.29
C ALA A 97 18.68 21.94 29.54
N ALA A 98 18.41 23.15 30.04
CA ALA A 98 19.41 24.17 30.32
C ALA A 98 20.40 23.80 31.42
N ARG A 99 20.00 22.92 32.36
CA ARG A 99 20.87 22.43 33.44
C ARG A 99 22.04 21.58 32.95
N ALA A 100 22.05 21.19 31.67
CA ALA A 100 23.16 20.46 31.08
C ALA A 100 24.21 21.34 30.41
N ALA A 101 25.47 20.93 30.54
CA ALA A 101 26.60 21.57 29.87
C ALA A 101 26.68 21.26 28.36
N ALA A 102 25.88 20.31 27.85
CA ALA A 102 25.92 19.87 26.47
C ALA A 102 25.36 20.93 25.50
N ARG A 103 26.06 21.17 24.39
CA ARG A 103 25.66 22.20 23.41
C ARG A 103 24.33 21.86 22.71
N ALA A 104 24.07 20.59 22.41
CA ALA A 104 22.79 20.12 21.86
C ALA A 104 21.61 20.44 22.81
N ALA A 105 21.81 20.29 24.13
CA ALA A 105 20.81 20.62 25.12
C ALA A 105 20.49 22.12 25.17
N ARG A 106 21.49 22.98 24.94
CA ARG A 106 21.28 24.44 24.83
C ARG A 106 20.51 24.84 23.58
N ALA A 107 20.70 24.15 22.46
CA ALA A 107 19.92 24.37 21.24
C ALA A 107 18.44 23.96 21.46
N ALA A 108 18.21 22.77 22.02
CA ALA A 108 16.87 22.29 22.38
C ALA A 108 16.17 23.21 23.41
N TYR A 109 16.92 23.68 24.42
CA TYR A 109 16.47 24.70 25.36
C TYR A 109 15.96 25.95 24.67
N ALA A 110 16.79 26.54 23.80
CA ALA A 110 16.47 27.80 23.15
C ALA A 110 15.30 27.64 22.16
N ALA A 111 15.16 26.48 21.50
CA ALA A 111 13.99 26.16 20.68
C ALA A 111 12.71 26.06 21.52
N ALA A 112 12.73 25.34 22.65
CA ALA A 112 11.58 25.27 23.54
C ALA A 112 11.23 26.64 24.15
N TYR A 113 12.23 27.46 24.47
CA TYR A 113 12.01 28.82 24.92
C TYR A 113 11.42 29.72 23.82
N ALA A 114 11.87 29.57 22.57
CA ALA A 114 11.28 30.26 21.41
C ALA A 114 9.83 29.82 21.16
N ALA A 115 9.53 28.54 21.34
CA ALA A 115 8.17 28.01 21.31
C ALA A 115 7.28 28.64 22.40
N ALA A 116 7.79 28.78 23.64
CA ALA A 116 7.05 29.38 24.74
C ALA A 116 6.80 30.90 24.58
N ARG A 117 7.76 31.63 24.01
CA ARG A 117 7.77 33.11 23.98
C ARG A 117 7.51 33.72 22.61
N ALA A 118 7.49 32.91 21.55
CA ALA A 118 7.35 33.34 20.16
C ALA A 118 8.34 34.46 19.75
N ALA A 119 9.52 34.51 20.39
CA ALA A 119 10.43 35.65 20.30
C ALA A 119 11.55 35.42 19.28
N ALA A 120 11.73 36.36 18.34
CA ALA A 120 12.79 36.32 17.33
C ALA A 120 14.19 36.16 17.93
N TYR A 121 14.48 36.85 19.05
CA TYR A 121 15.75 36.72 19.77
C TYR A 121 16.01 35.29 20.29
N ALA A 122 14.98 34.61 20.79
CA ALA A 122 15.11 33.24 21.27
C ALA A 122 15.41 32.27 20.11
N ALA A 123 14.73 32.46 18.98
CA ALA A 123 14.97 31.67 17.78
C ALA A 123 16.37 31.88 17.21
N ALA A 124 16.84 33.12 17.15
CA ALA A 124 18.19 33.43 16.71
C ALA A 124 19.26 32.79 17.61
N ARG A 125 19.06 32.81 18.93
CA ARG A 125 19.94 32.09 19.86
C ARG A 125 19.90 30.58 19.68
N ALA A 126 18.74 29.99 19.41
CA ALA A 126 18.64 28.56 19.14
C ALA A 126 19.47 28.15 17.92
N ALA A 127 19.32 28.90 16.82
CA ALA A 127 20.11 28.74 15.61
C ALA A 127 21.61 28.88 15.88
N ALA A 128 22.02 29.92 16.60
CA ALA A 128 23.43 30.14 16.96
C ALA A 128 23.99 29.04 17.87
N TYR A 129 23.20 28.52 18.82
CA TYR A 129 23.62 27.37 19.64
C TYR A 129 23.78 26.10 18.82
N ALA A 130 22.88 25.85 17.87
CA ALA A 130 22.98 24.72 16.95
C ALA A 130 24.25 24.83 16.07
N ALA A 131 24.51 26.00 15.49
CA ALA A 131 25.70 26.24 14.67
C ALA A 131 27.00 26.09 15.48
N ARG A 132 27.07 26.66 16.69
CA ARG A 132 28.22 26.48 17.60
C ARG A 132 28.36 25.04 18.11
N ALA A 133 27.27 24.28 18.21
CA ALA A 133 27.32 22.86 18.52
C ALA A 133 27.96 22.11 17.35
N ALA A 134 27.53 22.38 16.12
CA ALA A 134 28.10 21.81 14.90
C ALA A 134 29.59 22.14 14.75
N ARG A 135 30.01 23.39 15.08
CA ARG A 135 31.42 23.79 15.13
C ARG A 135 32.32 22.87 15.97
N ALA A 136 31.75 22.24 17.00
CA ALA A 136 32.50 21.32 17.85
C ALA A 136 32.87 20.01 17.13
N ALA A 137 32.18 19.66 16.05
CA ALA A 137 32.61 18.61 15.12
C ALA A 137 33.72 19.16 14.21
N ASP A 138 33.46 20.27 13.48
CA ASP A 138 34.45 21.02 12.72
C ASP A 138 33.87 22.37 12.22
N ALA A 139 34.72 23.22 11.61
CA ALA A 139 34.29 24.53 11.10
C ALA A 139 33.32 24.45 9.90
N ALA A 140 33.44 23.43 9.04
CA ALA A 140 32.54 23.24 7.90
C ALA A 140 31.13 22.82 8.35
N ALA A 141 31.01 22.15 9.50
CA ALA A 141 29.73 21.82 10.12
C ALA A 141 28.98 23.07 10.62
N GLU A 142 29.69 24.09 11.12
CA GLU A 142 29.09 25.39 11.46
C GLU A 142 28.51 26.08 10.22
N GLU A 143 29.27 26.10 9.12
CA GLU A 143 28.84 26.66 7.83
C GLU A 143 27.63 25.91 7.26
N ALA A 144 27.67 24.58 7.24
CA ALA A 144 26.55 23.74 6.79
C ALA A 144 25.26 23.97 7.61
N MET A 145 25.37 24.26 8.91
CA MET A 145 24.21 24.61 9.75
C MET A 145 23.61 25.95 9.35
N TRP A 146 24.44 26.99 9.16
CA TRP A 146 23.98 28.31 8.72
C TRP A 146 23.37 28.28 7.31
N ASP A 147 23.93 27.47 6.42
CA ASP A 147 23.35 27.23 5.10
C ASP A 147 21.98 26.58 5.18
N ALA A 148 21.81 25.56 6.03
CA ALA A 148 20.52 24.91 6.24
C ALA A 148 19.47 25.88 6.84
N ILE A 149 19.87 26.72 7.80
CA ILE A 149 19.00 27.78 8.37
C ILE A 149 18.60 28.78 7.29
N SER A 150 19.53 29.20 6.44
CA SER A 150 19.28 30.14 5.34
C SER A 150 18.29 29.58 4.33
N ARG A 151 18.38 28.27 4.05
CA ARG A 151 17.45 27.57 3.14
C ARG A 151 16.07 27.45 3.74
N ASP A 152 15.97 27.10 5.04
CA ASP A 152 14.68 27.06 5.72
C ASP A 152 13.98 28.43 5.66
N ALA A 153 14.72 29.53 5.88
CA ALA A 153 14.19 30.88 5.77
C ALA A 153 13.70 31.22 4.35
N ARG A 154 14.46 30.87 3.30
CA ARG A 154 14.05 31.09 1.91
C ARG A 154 12.79 30.31 1.55
N GLU A 155 12.69 29.07 2.00
CA GLU A 155 11.51 28.23 1.74
C GLU A 155 10.27 28.78 2.46
N LEU A 156 10.42 29.26 3.70
CA LEU A 156 9.33 29.90 4.43
C LEU A 156 8.89 31.23 3.78
N GLU A 157 9.82 32.09 3.33
CA GLU A 157 9.48 33.31 2.56
C GLU A 157 8.70 32.96 1.29
N LYS A 158 9.14 31.92 0.56
CA LYS A 158 8.49 31.47 -0.67
C LYS A 158 7.08 30.93 -0.41
N ARG A 159 6.88 30.20 0.69
CA ARG A 159 5.57 29.64 1.08
C ARG A 159 4.62 30.68 1.64
N GLY A 160 5.14 31.68 2.35
CA GLY A 160 4.35 32.65 3.11
C GLY A 160 3.68 32.09 4.37
N SER A 161 3.85 30.79 4.68
CA SER A 161 3.31 30.13 5.87
C SER A 161 4.26 29.04 6.38
N ALA A 162 4.23 28.82 7.70
CA ALA A 162 4.94 27.74 8.38
C ALA A 162 4.16 26.41 8.40
N ASP A 163 2.90 26.41 7.95
CA ASP A 163 2.04 25.22 8.00
C ASP A 163 2.60 24.07 7.17
N GLY A 164 2.85 22.92 7.81
CA GLY A 164 3.38 21.74 7.14
C GLY A 164 4.87 21.84 6.79
N PHE A 165 5.53 22.91 7.19
CA PHE A 165 6.98 23.04 7.03
C PHE A 165 7.73 22.04 7.91
N GLU A 166 7.16 21.68 9.06
CA GLU A 166 7.70 20.70 9.98
C GLU A 166 7.73 19.26 9.41
N ASP A 167 6.93 18.99 8.37
CA ASP A 167 6.87 17.69 7.68
C ASP A 167 7.77 17.66 6.43
N THR A 168 8.64 18.65 6.23
CA THR A 168 9.68 18.59 5.20
C THR A 168 10.96 17.93 5.71
N PRO A 169 11.76 17.27 4.84
CA PRO A 169 13.04 16.68 5.24
C PRO A 169 13.92 17.67 6.01
N LEU A 170 14.57 17.20 7.07
CA LEU A 170 15.42 18.04 7.90
C LEU A 170 16.63 18.57 7.11
N TRP A 171 17.09 17.80 6.13
CA TRP A 171 18.14 18.17 5.19
C TRP A 171 17.63 18.04 3.75
N PRO A 172 17.13 19.12 3.12
CA PRO A 172 16.46 19.06 1.82
C PRO A 172 17.34 18.52 0.67
N GLU A 173 18.65 18.68 0.74
CA GLU A 173 19.62 18.20 -0.26
C GLU A 173 20.41 16.97 0.24
N GLY A 174 19.91 16.29 1.25
CA GLY A 174 20.62 15.20 1.93
C GLY A 174 21.46 15.68 3.11
N ALA A 175 21.60 14.82 4.12
CA ALA A 175 22.34 15.13 5.32
C ALA A 175 23.85 15.16 5.05
N PRO A 176 24.60 16.15 5.58
CA PRO A 176 26.03 16.22 5.39
C PRO A 176 26.75 15.08 6.13
N GLU A 177 27.91 14.67 5.62
CA GLU A 177 28.68 13.53 6.14
C GLU A 177 29.00 13.66 7.64
N TRP A 178 29.44 14.84 8.08
CA TRP A 178 29.70 15.11 9.51
C TRP A 178 28.49 14.81 10.37
N TRP A 179 27.28 15.14 9.90
CA TRP A 179 26.04 14.95 10.63
C TRP A 179 25.67 13.48 10.68
N MET A 180 25.84 12.75 9.56
CA MET A 180 25.62 11.31 9.49
C MET A 180 26.53 10.56 10.48
N ASP A 181 27.78 11.00 10.62
CA ASP A 181 28.71 10.47 11.62
C ASP A 181 28.26 10.73 13.05
N GLN A 182 27.81 11.96 13.36
CA GLN A 182 27.28 12.25 14.70
C GLN A 182 26.00 11.47 14.97
N PHE A 183 25.16 11.30 13.94
CA PHE A 183 23.90 10.58 14.03
C PHE A 183 24.15 9.10 14.32
N LYS A 184 25.08 8.46 13.60
CA LYS A 184 25.53 7.09 13.85
C LYS A 184 26.08 6.91 15.28
N ARG A 185 26.82 7.89 15.79
CA ARG A 185 27.32 7.88 17.19
C ARG A 185 26.19 7.99 18.20
N LEU A 186 25.22 8.88 17.97
CA LEU A 186 24.04 8.99 18.83
C LEU A 186 23.24 7.69 18.84
N THR A 187 22.93 7.13 17.68
CA THR A 187 22.20 5.86 17.61
C THR A 187 22.98 4.74 18.29
N GLY A 188 24.30 4.71 18.13
CA GLY A 188 25.19 3.78 18.85
C GLY A 188 24.99 3.88 20.36
N VAL A 189 25.18 5.06 20.96
CA VAL A 189 25.04 5.21 22.42
C VAL A 189 23.61 4.97 22.92
N LEU A 190 22.57 5.34 22.16
CA LEU A 190 21.18 5.09 22.53
C LEU A 190 20.80 3.61 22.44
N THR A 191 21.54 2.82 21.66
CA THR A 191 21.33 1.37 21.52
C THR A 191 22.24 0.56 22.46
N GLU A 192 23.47 1.03 22.72
CA GLU A 192 24.51 0.35 23.49
C GLU A 192 24.42 0.57 25.01
N GLN A 193 23.82 1.68 25.49
CA GLN A 193 23.72 1.95 26.93
C GLN A 193 22.68 1.06 27.65
N GLY A 194 23.10 -0.16 27.98
CA GLY A 194 23.09 -0.65 29.36
C GLY A 194 21.94 -1.57 29.82
N PRO A 195 22.12 -2.26 30.98
CA PRO A 195 21.51 -3.55 31.37
C PRO A 195 20.00 -3.57 31.68
N ASN A 196 19.26 -2.50 31.40
CA ASN A 196 17.85 -2.33 31.78
C ASN A 196 16.85 -2.11 30.62
N ALA A 197 17.21 -2.45 29.38
CA ALA A 197 16.32 -2.97 28.32
C ALA A 197 16.79 -2.52 26.92
N PRO A 198 17.02 -3.45 25.98
CA PRO A 198 16.96 -3.15 24.56
C PRO A 198 15.68 -2.34 24.27
N GLY A 199 15.81 -1.18 23.63
CA GLY A 199 14.65 -0.39 23.20
C GLY A 199 14.20 0.74 24.14
N LEU A 200 14.93 1.07 25.21
CA LEU A 200 14.61 2.23 26.08
C LEU A 200 14.37 3.52 25.29
N TRP A 201 15.16 3.77 24.26
CA TRP A 201 15.08 4.97 23.41
C TRP A 201 14.41 4.73 22.06
N SER A 202 13.92 3.51 21.78
CA SER A 202 13.37 3.13 20.48
C SER A 202 12.23 4.04 20.02
N VAL A 203 11.37 4.45 20.96
CA VAL A 203 10.25 5.35 20.68
C VAL A 203 10.71 6.73 20.18
N TRP A 204 11.85 7.22 20.67
CA TRP A 204 12.42 8.51 20.31
C TRP A 204 13.31 8.44 19.07
N THR A 205 14.02 7.33 18.85
CA THR A 205 14.75 7.12 17.58
C THR A 205 13.77 6.98 16.42
N ALA A 206 12.68 6.21 16.58
CA ALA A 206 11.63 6.11 15.57
C ALA A 206 10.92 7.45 15.30
N TRP A 207 10.71 8.26 16.35
CA TRP A 207 10.20 9.62 16.24
C TRP A 207 11.14 10.50 15.40
N TYR A 208 12.43 10.50 15.71
CA TYR A 208 13.42 11.34 15.07
C TYR A 208 13.72 10.91 13.62
N ASP A 209 13.83 9.61 13.37
CA ASP A 209 14.04 9.04 12.03
C ASP A 209 12.97 9.48 11.05
N ALA A 210 11.70 9.49 11.49
CA ALA A 210 10.60 9.98 10.69
C ALA A 210 10.75 11.48 10.35
N ILE A 211 11.15 12.30 11.31
CA ILE A 211 11.33 13.75 11.12
C ILE A 211 12.50 14.05 10.17
N VAL A 212 13.61 13.31 10.28
CA VAL A 212 14.80 13.51 9.43
C VAL A 212 14.44 13.41 7.94
N ILE A 213 13.64 12.42 7.58
CA ILE A 213 13.22 12.16 6.19
C ILE A 213 11.95 12.92 5.77
N GLY A 214 11.39 13.78 6.62
CA GLY A 214 10.20 14.57 6.28
C GLY A 214 8.90 13.78 6.35
N HIS A 215 8.79 12.85 7.30
CA HIS A 215 7.53 12.21 7.64
C HIS A 215 6.99 12.70 8.98
N SER A 216 5.69 12.50 9.18
CA SER A 216 5.08 12.71 10.49
C SER A 216 5.68 11.76 11.54
N PRO A 217 5.80 12.22 12.79
CA PRO A 217 6.31 11.43 13.92
C PRO A 217 5.79 9.99 13.99
N TRP A 218 6.70 9.04 14.26
CA TRP A 218 6.42 7.59 14.30
C TRP A 218 5.78 7.01 13.03
N ARG A 219 5.81 7.76 11.92
CA ARG A 219 5.11 7.45 10.66
C ARG A 219 3.60 7.27 10.83
N LEU A 220 3.03 7.89 11.87
CA LEU A 220 1.58 7.94 12.07
C LEU A 220 0.96 9.00 11.15
N PRO A 221 -0.35 8.89 10.83
CA PRO A 221 -1.07 9.96 10.13
C PRO A 221 -0.89 11.30 10.86
N ARG A 222 -0.73 12.40 10.11
CA ARG A 222 -0.39 13.73 10.66
C ARG A 222 -1.30 14.17 11.81
N ALA A 223 -2.61 13.96 11.69
CA ALA A 223 -3.57 14.31 12.73
C ALA A 223 -3.34 13.49 14.02
N THR A 224 -3.14 12.18 13.89
CA THR A 224 -2.81 11.29 15.02
C THR A 224 -1.49 11.68 15.67
N ALA A 225 -0.44 11.87 14.86
CA ALA A 225 0.87 12.27 15.34
C ALA A 225 0.79 13.59 16.13
N ASN A 226 0.11 14.60 15.61
CA ASN A 226 -0.07 15.89 16.30
C ASN A 226 -0.80 15.75 17.65
N LYS A 227 -1.84 14.91 17.72
CA LYS A 227 -2.58 14.64 18.98
C LYS A 227 -1.67 13.92 19.99
N LEU A 228 -0.91 12.93 19.53
CA LEU A 228 0.00 12.15 20.36
C LEU A 228 1.17 12.99 20.88
N GLU A 229 1.80 13.81 20.04
CA GLU A 229 2.85 14.72 20.49
C GLU A 229 2.34 15.73 21.52
N LYS A 230 1.10 16.24 21.35
CA LYS A 230 0.46 17.10 22.35
C LYS A 230 0.27 16.37 23.68
N ARG A 231 -0.21 15.12 23.63
CA ARG A 231 -0.37 14.25 24.81
C ARG A 231 0.98 14.07 25.53
N ILE A 232 2.03 13.77 24.78
CA ILE A 232 3.39 13.61 25.31
C ILE A 232 3.88 14.93 25.92
N ALA A 233 3.81 16.04 25.20
CA ALA A 233 4.19 17.37 25.69
C ALA A 233 3.60 17.70 27.07
N LEU A 234 2.31 17.39 27.25
CA LEU A 234 1.54 17.63 28.48
C LEU A 234 1.64 16.50 29.52
N GLY A 235 2.34 15.41 29.23
CA GLY A 235 2.41 14.25 30.13
C GLY A 235 1.04 13.62 30.38
N ASP A 236 0.16 13.64 29.39
CA ASP A 236 -1.25 13.23 29.49
C ASP A 236 -2.03 13.99 30.58
N GLY A 237 -1.66 15.25 30.82
CA GLY A 237 -2.26 16.12 31.83
C GLY A 237 -1.78 15.86 33.26
N ARG A 238 -0.87 14.91 33.49
CA ARG A 238 -0.30 14.63 34.82
C ARG A 238 0.92 15.51 35.09
N GLU A 239 0.89 16.26 36.19
CA GLU A 239 1.98 17.16 36.57
C GLU A 239 3.28 16.43 36.90
N ASP A 240 3.19 15.23 37.47
CA ASP A 240 4.31 14.40 37.90
C ASP A 240 4.86 13.48 36.80
N PHE A 241 4.23 13.45 35.61
CA PHE A 241 4.62 12.54 34.54
C PHE A 241 6.10 12.66 34.16
N TRP A 242 6.61 13.89 34.16
CA TRP A 242 7.97 14.22 33.78
C TRP A 242 8.90 14.44 34.97
N ASP A 243 8.44 14.14 36.19
CA ASP A 243 9.22 14.27 37.42
C ASP A 243 10.15 13.05 37.57
N THR A 244 11.39 13.21 37.09
CA THR A 244 12.39 12.13 37.12
C THR A 244 12.90 11.79 38.53
N GLU A 245 12.51 12.55 39.55
CA GLU A 245 12.76 12.18 40.95
C GLU A 245 11.70 11.18 41.46
N LYS A 246 10.50 11.18 40.87
CA LYS A 246 9.39 10.28 41.20
C LYS A 246 9.24 9.11 40.24
N ARG A 247 9.68 9.27 38.99
CA ARG A 247 9.52 8.29 37.91
C ARG A 247 10.84 8.04 37.21
N SER A 248 11.15 6.78 36.93
CA SER A 248 12.34 6.45 36.14
C SER A 248 12.14 6.83 34.67
N VAL A 249 13.24 7.12 33.97
CA VAL A 249 13.23 7.37 32.53
C VAL A 249 12.65 6.17 31.75
N ALA A 250 12.88 4.95 32.24
CA ALA A 250 12.35 3.72 31.64
C ALA A 250 10.83 3.64 31.72
N GLU A 251 10.23 3.95 32.88
CA GLU A 251 8.77 3.98 33.03
C GLU A 251 8.14 5.04 32.13
N ILE A 252 8.75 6.23 32.04
CA ILE A 252 8.26 7.32 31.17
C ILE A 252 8.29 6.87 29.70
N ASN A 253 9.41 6.34 29.23
CA ASN A 253 9.54 5.92 27.82
C ASN A 253 8.64 4.72 27.48
N ALA A 254 8.49 3.75 28.40
CA ALA A 254 7.59 2.61 28.23
C ALA A 254 6.14 3.06 28.09
N GLU A 255 5.71 4.04 28.88
CA GLU A 255 4.37 4.59 28.79
C GLU A 255 4.14 5.38 27.48
N ILE A 256 5.11 6.18 27.05
CA ILE A 256 5.07 6.87 25.74
C ILE A 256 5.00 5.85 24.60
N ALA A 257 5.76 4.76 24.67
CA ALA A 257 5.69 3.68 23.69
C ALA A 257 4.31 3.03 23.66
N GLY A 258 3.69 2.80 24.83
CA GLY A 258 2.30 2.33 24.93
C GLY A 258 1.31 3.27 24.24
N TRP A 259 1.46 4.58 24.39
CA TRP A 259 0.62 5.56 23.69
C TRP A 259 0.83 5.55 22.17
N VAL A 260 2.05 5.30 21.69
CA VAL A 260 2.35 5.15 20.25
C VAL A 260 1.66 3.92 19.68
N GLU A 261 1.72 2.78 20.37
CA GLU A 261 1.06 1.55 19.93
C GLU A 261 -0.47 1.67 19.99
N GLU A 262 -1.03 2.31 21.02
CA GLU A 262 -2.46 2.68 21.10
C GLU A 262 -2.88 3.58 19.92
N ALA A 263 -2.06 4.58 19.59
CA ALA A 263 -2.33 5.47 18.47
C ALA A 263 -2.24 4.75 17.12
N ARG A 264 -1.32 3.79 17.00
CA ARG A 264 -1.12 2.97 15.80
C ARG A 264 -2.29 2.01 15.59
N SER A 265 -2.74 1.32 16.64
CA SER A 265 -3.88 0.42 16.57
C SER A 265 -5.15 1.17 16.18
N ARG A 266 -5.38 2.37 16.74
CA ARG A 266 -6.51 3.24 16.34
C ARG A 266 -6.38 3.84 14.94
N SER A 267 -5.16 4.12 14.48
CA SER A 267 -4.93 4.69 13.14
C SER A 267 -5.03 3.62 12.04
N ASN A 268 -4.85 2.36 12.42
CA ASN A 268 -5.13 1.21 11.58
C ASN A 268 -6.60 0.79 11.75
N ALA A 269 -7.54 1.74 11.60
CA ALA A 269 -8.93 1.38 11.41
C ALA A 269 -8.94 0.34 10.27
N SER A 270 -9.39 -0.86 10.60
CA SER A 270 -9.38 -1.97 9.66
C SER A 270 -10.20 -1.56 8.43
N VAL A 271 -9.85 -2.11 7.27
CA VAL A 271 -10.68 -1.92 6.06
C VAL A 271 -12.14 -2.32 6.36
N SER A 272 -12.36 -3.25 7.29
CA SER A 272 -13.69 -3.61 7.81
C SER A 272 -14.38 -2.45 8.53
N GLU A 273 -13.75 -1.82 9.53
CA GLU A 273 -14.37 -0.71 10.27
C GLU A 273 -14.70 0.48 9.37
N ILE A 274 -13.84 0.79 8.40
CA ILE A 274 -14.09 1.85 7.39
C ILE A 274 -15.27 1.45 6.49
N THR A 275 -15.32 0.18 6.10
CA THR A 275 -16.40 -0.38 5.28
C THR A 275 -17.73 -0.32 5.99
N ASP A 276 -17.79 -0.86 7.21
CA ASP A 276 -19.00 -0.93 8.03
C ASP A 276 -19.53 0.49 8.28
N PHE A 277 -18.65 1.43 8.61
CA PHE A 277 -19.03 2.83 8.80
C PHE A 277 -19.64 3.46 7.54
N ILE A 278 -19.02 3.27 6.37
CA ILE A 278 -19.55 3.80 5.10
C ILE A 278 -20.92 3.20 4.79
N VAL A 279 -21.07 1.89 4.96
CA VAL A 279 -22.32 1.18 4.67
C VAL A 279 -23.43 1.66 5.60
N THR A 280 -23.21 1.64 6.92
CA THR A 280 -24.19 2.10 7.91
C THR A 280 -24.61 3.55 7.64
N MET A 281 -23.66 4.46 7.41
CA MET A 281 -23.96 5.86 7.11
C MET A 281 -24.80 6.03 5.84
N LEU A 282 -24.54 5.22 4.80
CA LEU A 282 -25.29 5.28 3.54
C LEU A 282 -26.68 4.65 3.65
N GLU A 283 -26.85 3.63 4.50
CA GLU A 283 -28.14 2.99 4.78
C GLU A 283 -29.05 3.88 5.64
N GLU A 284 -28.47 4.61 6.60
CA GLU A 284 -29.21 5.54 7.46
C GLU A 284 -29.53 6.87 6.77
N SER A 285 -28.80 7.21 5.70
CA SER A 285 -29.02 8.45 4.97
C SER A 285 -30.19 8.33 3.99
N PRO A 286 -31.23 9.18 4.09
CA PRO A 286 -32.36 9.18 3.16
C PRO A 286 -32.00 9.75 1.77
N SER A 287 -30.75 10.15 1.55
CA SER A 287 -30.27 10.76 0.31
C SER A 287 -28.80 10.38 0.03
N PRO A 288 -28.35 10.45 -1.23
CA PRO A 288 -26.95 10.19 -1.55
C PRO A 288 -25.99 11.11 -0.77
N VAL A 289 -24.91 10.54 -0.24
CA VAL A 289 -23.92 11.22 0.61
C VAL A 289 -22.69 11.59 -0.23
N HIS A 290 -22.19 12.82 -0.07
CA HIS A 290 -20.97 13.25 -0.75
C HIS A 290 -19.73 12.77 0.01
N ILE A 291 -18.65 12.44 -0.70
CA ILE A 291 -17.40 11.94 -0.09
C ILE A 291 -16.81 12.91 0.94
N ASP A 292 -17.03 14.21 0.79
CA ASP A 292 -16.62 15.22 1.78
C ASP A 292 -17.43 15.12 3.07
N ASP A 293 -18.73 14.82 3.00
CA ASP A 293 -19.57 14.58 4.17
C ASP A 293 -19.13 13.31 4.88
N MET A 294 -18.75 12.27 4.13
CA MET A 294 -18.17 11.04 4.69
C MET A 294 -16.87 11.33 5.44
N ARG A 295 -15.99 12.18 4.89
CA ARG A 295 -14.75 12.60 5.57
C ARG A 295 -15.06 13.34 6.87
N MET A 296 -16.05 14.23 6.85
CA MET A 296 -16.49 14.96 8.04
C MET A 296 -17.07 14.01 9.09
N ALA A 297 -17.83 12.99 8.68
CA ALA A 297 -18.37 11.96 9.56
C ALA A 297 -17.24 11.11 10.20
N PHE A 298 -16.27 10.65 9.40
CA PHE A 298 -15.08 9.97 9.93
C PHE A 298 -14.29 10.84 10.92
N TYR A 299 -14.17 12.15 10.63
CA TYR A 299 -13.52 13.09 11.54
C TYR A 299 -14.29 13.27 12.85
N ALA A 300 -15.62 13.37 12.79
CA ALA A 300 -16.50 13.50 13.96
C ALA A 300 -16.40 12.28 14.88
N GLU A 301 -16.34 11.08 14.31
CA GLU A 301 -16.18 9.81 15.03
C GLU A 301 -14.72 9.49 15.40
N ASN A 302 -13.79 10.41 15.10
CA ASN A 302 -12.36 10.25 15.39
C ASN A 302 -11.74 8.98 14.77
N ILE A 303 -12.26 8.54 13.62
CA ILE A 303 -11.74 7.43 12.82
C ILE A 303 -10.78 8.01 11.79
N ALA A 304 -9.50 7.67 11.90
CA ALA A 304 -8.48 8.18 10.99
C ALA A 304 -8.50 7.41 9.66
N VAL A 305 -9.08 8.00 8.62
CA VAL A 305 -9.07 7.44 7.27
C VAL A 305 -8.29 8.36 6.33
N ASN A 306 -7.25 7.83 5.69
CA ASN A 306 -6.58 8.58 4.63
C ASN A 306 -7.42 8.57 3.34
N ASP A 307 -7.26 9.60 2.50
CA ASP A 307 -8.15 9.80 1.34
C ASP A 307 -8.04 8.67 0.30
N ASN A 308 -6.86 8.05 0.18
CA ASN A 308 -6.65 6.94 -0.74
C ASN A 308 -7.39 5.69 -0.25
N THR A 309 -7.36 5.41 1.05
CA THR A 309 -8.11 4.31 1.66
C THR A 309 -9.60 4.54 1.51
N LEU A 310 -10.12 5.74 1.81
CA LEU A 310 -11.54 6.05 1.63
C LEU A 310 -11.99 5.83 0.19
N ARG A 311 -11.26 6.39 -0.78
CA ARG A 311 -11.59 6.23 -2.21
C ARG A 311 -11.49 4.79 -2.68
N ARG A 312 -10.48 4.05 -2.20
CA ARG A 312 -10.32 2.62 -2.50
C ARG A 312 -11.50 1.84 -1.94
N THR A 313 -11.84 2.01 -0.67
CA THR A 313 -12.99 1.35 -0.04
C THR A 313 -14.30 1.69 -0.76
N LEU A 314 -14.55 2.96 -1.09
CA LEU A 314 -15.72 3.36 -1.88
C LEU A 314 -15.74 2.73 -3.28
N SER A 315 -14.58 2.62 -3.93
CA SER A 315 -14.46 1.94 -5.22
C SER A 315 -14.75 0.45 -5.10
N ASP A 316 -14.22 -0.20 -4.06
CA ASP A 316 -14.40 -1.63 -3.79
C ASP A 316 -15.88 -1.91 -3.45
N LEU A 317 -16.49 -1.12 -2.58
CA LEU A 317 -17.92 -1.23 -2.23
C LEU A 317 -18.84 -1.03 -3.45
N ASN A 318 -18.53 -0.04 -4.28
CA ASN A 318 -19.29 0.20 -5.52
C ASN A 318 -19.08 -0.93 -6.53
N TYR A 319 -17.86 -1.46 -6.63
CA TYR A 319 -17.56 -2.61 -7.48
C TYR A 319 -18.34 -3.86 -7.05
N HIS A 320 -18.44 -4.11 -5.74
CA HIS A 320 -19.18 -5.22 -5.16
C HIS A 320 -20.71 -5.01 -5.15
N GLY A 321 -21.20 -3.86 -5.60
CA GLY A 321 -22.64 -3.55 -5.63
C GLY A 321 -23.26 -3.34 -4.25
N ILE A 322 -22.45 -3.15 -3.20
CA ILE A 322 -22.93 -2.83 -1.85
C ILE A 322 -23.45 -1.39 -1.81
N ILE A 323 -22.77 -0.49 -2.54
CA ILE A 323 -23.18 0.90 -2.71
C ILE A 323 -23.23 1.24 -4.20
N ARG A 324 -23.90 2.33 -4.55
CA ARG A 324 -23.95 2.87 -5.92
C ARG A 324 -23.40 4.28 -5.94
N ARG A 325 -22.49 4.54 -6.87
CA ARG A 325 -22.04 5.89 -7.20
C ARG A 325 -23.06 6.57 -8.11
N VAL A 326 -23.79 7.54 -7.57
CA VAL A 326 -24.80 8.33 -8.30
C VAL A 326 -24.14 9.32 -9.26
N SER A 327 -23.08 9.99 -8.79
CA SER A 327 -22.30 10.95 -9.59
C SER A 327 -20.88 11.10 -9.03
N ARG A 328 -20.09 12.06 -9.54
CA ARG A 328 -18.71 12.23 -9.11
C ARG A 328 -18.65 12.67 -7.64
N GLY A 329 -18.30 11.73 -6.76
CA GLY A 329 -18.15 11.98 -5.33
C GLY A 329 -19.43 11.75 -4.53
N LEU A 330 -20.53 11.32 -5.16
CA LEU A 330 -21.82 11.12 -4.53
C LEU A 330 -22.22 9.64 -4.56
N TYR A 331 -22.57 9.07 -3.42
CA TYR A 331 -22.82 7.64 -3.23
C TYR A 331 -24.12 7.40 -2.46
N GLU A 332 -24.79 6.27 -2.70
CA GLU A 332 -25.97 5.85 -1.95
C GLU A 332 -25.93 4.33 -1.71
N ALA A 333 -26.64 3.83 -0.70
CA ALA A 333 -26.81 2.40 -0.49
C ALA A 333 -27.68 1.79 -1.62
N VAL A 334 -27.37 0.55 -2.03
CA VAL A 334 -28.23 -0.17 -2.97
C VAL A 334 -29.30 -0.91 -2.17
N PRO A 335 -30.60 -0.54 -2.28
CA PRO A 335 -31.65 -1.27 -1.60
C PRO A 335 -31.69 -2.70 -2.13
N GLU A 336 -31.72 -3.64 -1.19
CA GLU A 336 -31.68 -5.10 -1.37
C GLU A 336 -32.43 -5.56 -2.65
N GLN A 337 -31.68 -5.90 -3.71
CA GLN A 337 -32.21 -6.52 -4.92
C GLN A 337 -31.29 -7.62 -5.43
N VAL A 338 -31.95 -8.72 -5.83
CA VAL A 338 -31.52 -9.93 -6.55
C VAL A 338 -30.00 -10.03 -6.72
N GLN A 339 -29.39 -10.87 -5.87
CA GLN A 339 -28.00 -11.30 -6.00
C GLN A 339 -27.79 -11.92 -7.39
N ILE A 340 -27.35 -11.11 -8.35
CA ILE A 340 -26.62 -11.58 -9.51
C ILE A 340 -25.32 -12.13 -8.91
N PRO A 341 -25.03 -13.44 -8.97
CA PRO A 341 -23.76 -13.97 -8.48
C PRO A 341 -22.62 -13.22 -9.17
N GLN A 342 -21.99 -12.31 -8.45
CA GLN A 342 -20.81 -11.62 -8.93
C GLN A 342 -19.64 -12.60 -8.85
N THR A 343 -19.57 -13.52 -9.81
CA THR A 343 -18.36 -14.31 -10.00
C THR A 343 -17.25 -13.35 -10.45
N LYS A 344 -16.10 -13.39 -9.78
CA LYS A 344 -14.90 -12.63 -10.18
C LYS A 344 -14.36 -13.08 -11.56
N GLY A 345 -14.80 -14.25 -12.04
CA GLY A 345 -14.52 -14.81 -13.35
C GLY A 345 -15.73 -14.82 -14.30
N ALA A 346 -15.46 -15.24 -15.54
CA ALA A 346 -16.47 -15.46 -16.57
C ALA A 346 -17.58 -16.43 -16.12
N LEU A 347 -18.79 -16.22 -16.64
CA LEU A 347 -19.94 -17.08 -16.37
C LEU A 347 -19.65 -18.53 -16.78
N GLN A 348 -20.20 -19.45 -16.00
CA GLN A 348 -20.21 -20.88 -16.30
C GLN A 348 -21.63 -21.33 -16.59
N PHE A 349 -21.76 -22.31 -17.46
CA PHE A 349 -23.06 -22.77 -17.95
C PHE A 349 -23.23 -24.27 -17.67
N ASP A 350 -24.44 -24.65 -17.29
CA ASP A 350 -24.84 -26.05 -17.16
C ASP A 350 -25.72 -26.47 -18.34
N GLY A 351 -25.80 -27.77 -18.57
CA GLY A 351 -26.67 -28.31 -19.61
C GLY A 351 -26.64 -29.83 -19.55
N SER A 352 -27.80 -30.44 -19.34
CA SER A 352 -27.98 -31.89 -19.46
C SER A 352 -28.43 -32.21 -20.89
N GLU A 353 -28.40 -33.49 -21.25
CA GLU A 353 -28.86 -33.93 -22.56
C GLU A 353 -30.35 -33.66 -22.74
N GLY A 354 -30.71 -32.89 -23.78
CA GLY A 354 -32.11 -32.54 -24.10
C GLY A 354 -32.67 -31.34 -23.33
N GLU A 355 -31.92 -30.70 -22.44
CA GLU A 355 -32.36 -29.49 -21.74
C GLU A 355 -31.65 -28.23 -22.27
N PRO A 356 -32.35 -27.07 -22.32
CA PRO A 356 -31.72 -25.80 -22.63
C PRO A 356 -30.61 -25.47 -21.63
N ILE A 357 -29.51 -24.90 -22.14
CA ILE A 357 -28.34 -24.53 -21.32
C ILE A 357 -28.74 -23.46 -20.31
N GLY A 358 -28.43 -23.67 -19.04
CA GLY A 358 -28.67 -22.73 -17.94
C GLY A 358 -27.39 -22.07 -17.45
N VAL A 359 -27.54 -21.04 -16.62
CA VAL A 359 -26.39 -20.45 -15.90
C VAL A 359 -26.15 -21.27 -14.66
N ARG A 360 -24.91 -21.68 -14.43
CA ARG A 360 -24.55 -22.42 -13.22
C ARG A 360 -24.55 -21.46 -12.03
N LYS A 361 -25.69 -21.38 -11.32
CA LYS A 361 -25.97 -20.42 -10.21
C LYS A 361 -25.02 -20.53 -9.03
N HIS A 362 -24.39 -21.68 -8.88
CA HIS A 362 -23.28 -21.89 -7.97
C HIS A 362 -22.08 -22.32 -8.81
N ALA A 363 -21.16 -21.39 -9.09
CA ALA A 363 -19.75 -21.76 -9.04
C ALA A 363 -19.47 -22.12 -7.56
N SER A 364 -20.00 -23.27 -7.13
CA SER A 364 -19.56 -23.90 -5.90
C SER A 364 -18.05 -23.97 -6.02
N VAL A 365 -17.38 -23.79 -4.89
CA VAL A 365 -16.06 -24.34 -4.63
C VAL A 365 -16.04 -25.74 -5.23
N GLU A 366 -15.61 -25.86 -6.50
CA GLU A 366 -15.34 -27.17 -7.08
C GLU A 366 -14.21 -27.70 -6.23
N GLU A 367 -14.34 -28.92 -5.73
CA GLU A 367 -13.29 -29.57 -4.96
C GLU A 367 -12.03 -29.58 -5.83
N TRP A 368 -11.06 -28.76 -5.45
CA TRP A 368 -9.77 -28.77 -6.09
C TRP A 368 -9.14 -30.09 -5.77
N ASP A 369 -8.41 -30.67 -6.73
CA ASP A 369 -7.79 -31.97 -6.57
C ASP A 369 -6.84 -31.91 -5.38
N THR A 370 -7.30 -32.35 -4.20
CA THR A 370 -6.46 -32.55 -3.01
C THR A 370 -5.79 -33.93 -3.05
N GLY A 371 -5.76 -34.57 -4.20
CA GLY A 371 -5.17 -35.88 -4.39
C GLY A 371 -3.65 -35.88 -4.17
N PRO A 372 -3.05 -37.07 -4.01
CA PRO A 372 -1.62 -37.21 -3.70
C PRO A 372 -0.68 -36.51 -4.71
N LYS A 373 -1.13 -36.34 -5.95
CA LYS A 373 -0.36 -35.67 -7.01
C LYS A 373 -0.28 -34.16 -6.78
N ALA A 374 -1.39 -33.52 -6.40
CA ALA A 374 -1.44 -32.11 -6.07
C ALA A 374 -0.64 -31.82 -4.80
N GLU A 375 -0.81 -32.62 -3.75
CA GLU A 375 -0.03 -32.55 -2.51
C GLU A 375 1.49 -32.61 -2.77
N LYS A 376 1.94 -33.56 -3.60
CA LYS A 376 3.36 -33.68 -3.95
C LYS A 376 3.89 -32.44 -4.68
N ARG A 377 3.06 -31.77 -5.47
CA ARG A 377 3.44 -30.62 -6.30
C ARG A 377 3.38 -29.31 -5.53
N HIS A 378 2.39 -29.16 -4.67
CA HIS A 378 2.33 -28.13 -3.64
C HIS A 378 3.59 -28.19 -2.77
N ALA A 379 3.92 -29.37 -2.20
CA ALA A 379 5.13 -29.55 -1.39
C ALA A 379 6.44 -29.26 -2.14
N GLU A 380 6.50 -29.52 -3.45
CA GLU A 380 7.64 -29.16 -4.29
C GLU A 380 7.78 -27.65 -4.48
N ALA A 381 6.67 -26.97 -4.81
CA ALA A 381 6.65 -25.51 -4.95
C ALA A 381 7.00 -24.82 -3.63
N LEU A 382 6.44 -25.32 -2.51
CA LEU A 382 6.70 -24.82 -1.17
C LEU A 382 8.17 -24.94 -0.78
N ARG A 383 8.79 -26.09 -1.02
CA ARG A 383 10.22 -26.31 -0.72
C ARG A 383 11.13 -25.37 -1.51
N ARG A 384 10.80 -25.09 -2.76
CA ARG A 384 11.56 -24.13 -3.60
C ARG A 384 11.39 -22.71 -3.12
N LEU A 385 10.16 -22.32 -2.76
CA LEU A 385 9.87 -21.02 -2.19
C LEU A 385 10.61 -20.80 -0.86
N ASP A 386 10.60 -21.78 0.04
CA ASP A 386 11.34 -21.72 1.31
C ASP A 386 12.86 -21.64 1.09
N SER A 387 13.39 -22.37 0.09
CA SER A 387 14.80 -22.29 -0.28
C SER A 387 15.18 -20.90 -0.81
N LEU A 388 14.33 -20.30 -1.65
CA LEU A 388 14.53 -18.95 -2.18
C LEU A 388 14.46 -17.91 -1.05
N LEU A 389 13.47 -18.00 -0.17
CA LEU A 389 13.31 -17.13 1.00
C LEU A 389 14.55 -17.14 1.89
N ASN A 390 15.08 -18.32 2.21
CA ASN A 390 16.28 -18.43 3.05
C ASN A 390 17.50 -17.79 2.39
N GLN A 391 17.71 -18.01 1.08
CA GLN A 391 18.79 -17.35 0.35
C GLN A 391 18.62 -15.82 0.29
N CYS A 392 17.39 -15.34 0.15
CA CYS A 392 17.09 -13.90 0.20
C CYS A 392 17.37 -13.33 1.61
N ARG A 393 16.97 -14.02 2.69
CA ARG A 393 17.24 -13.59 4.08
C ARG A 393 18.72 -13.48 4.37
N GLU A 394 19.51 -14.47 3.97
CA GLU A 394 20.97 -14.46 4.14
C GLU A 394 21.62 -13.26 3.45
N LYS A 395 21.17 -12.92 2.24
CA LYS A 395 21.73 -11.82 1.44
C LYS A 395 21.11 -10.44 1.71
N SER A 396 19.91 -10.39 2.31
CA SER A 396 19.16 -9.14 2.53
C SER A 396 19.80 -8.19 3.52
N ARG A 397 20.70 -8.68 4.39
CA ARG A 397 21.43 -7.86 5.36
C ARG A 397 22.28 -6.76 4.69
N ASP A 398 22.62 -6.96 3.42
CA ASP A 398 23.52 -6.08 2.67
C ASP A 398 22.81 -5.30 1.55
N SER A 399 21.48 -5.43 1.39
CA SER A 399 20.75 -4.78 0.28
C SER A 399 19.29 -4.45 0.58
N ASN A 400 18.94 -3.16 0.49
CA ASN A 400 17.57 -2.65 0.65
C ASN A 400 16.59 -3.19 -0.42
N LEU A 401 17.07 -3.45 -1.64
CA LEU A 401 16.25 -4.04 -2.71
C LEU A 401 15.81 -5.45 -2.32
N LEU A 402 16.74 -6.24 -1.77
CA LEU A 402 16.44 -7.60 -1.32
C LEU A 402 15.44 -7.59 -0.16
N SER A 403 15.38 -6.53 0.65
CA SER A 403 14.36 -6.41 1.70
C SER A 403 12.94 -6.26 1.13
N GLN A 404 12.76 -5.48 0.06
CA GLN A 404 11.45 -5.32 -0.59
C GLN A 404 11.03 -6.62 -1.28
N PHE A 405 11.94 -7.23 -2.05
CA PHE A 405 11.68 -8.51 -2.71
C PHE A 405 11.41 -9.64 -1.70
N LEU A 406 12.12 -9.63 -0.56
CA LEU A 406 11.87 -10.58 0.54
C LEU A 406 10.46 -10.42 1.10
N ALA A 407 9.96 -9.19 1.29
CA ALA A 407 8.61 -8.97 1.78
C ALA A 407 7.54 -9.51 0.81
N GLU A 408 7.75 -9.36 -0.51
CA GLU A 408 6.86 -9.95 -1.53
C GLU A 408 6.85 -11.49 -1.50
N LEU A 409 8.03 -12.11 -1.36
CA LEU A 409 8.15 -13.56 -1.22
C LEU A 409 7.52 -14.08 0.08
N GLU A 410 7.66 -13.36 1.19
CA GLU A 410 7.05 -13.72 2.48
C GLU A 410 5.52 -13.63 2.42
N ALA A 411 4.99 -12.61 1.74
CA ALA A 411 3.56 -12.52 1.46
C ALA A 411 3.08 -13.71 0.61
N PHE A 412 3.80 -14.02 -0.48
CA PHE A 412 3.49 -15.18 -1.33
C PHE A 412 3.57 -16.53 -0.60
N ARG A 413 4.51 -16.65 0.34
CA ARG A 413 4.64 -17.84 1.18
C ARG A 413 3.49 -17.98 2.18
N GLY A 414 2.97 -16.86 2.69
CA GLY A 414 1.85 -16.85 3.63
C GLY A 414 0.56 -17.40 3.05
N VAL A 415 0.27 -17.07 1.79
CA VAL A 415 -0.96 -17.51 1.10
C VAL A 415 -0.87 -18.95 0.57
N PHE A 416 0.35 -19.50 0.50
CA PHE A 416 0.58 -20.86 0.01
C PHE A 416 0.10 -21.94 0.99
N GLY A 417 -0.03 -21.63 2.28
CA GLY A 417 -0.38 -22.58 3.33
C GLY A 417 0.71 -23.64 3.60
N ALA A 418 0.47 -24.53 4.56
CA ALA A 418 1.31 -25.70 4.82
C ALA A 418 0.90 -26.94 4.00
N SER A 419 -0.32 -26.96 3.45
CA SER A 419 -0.89 -28.05 2.65
C SER A 419 -1.79 -27.50 1.53
N VAL A 420 -2.25 -28.36 0.62
CA VAL A 420 -3.20 -27.94 -0.44
C VAL A 420 -4.51 -27.43 0.17
N ALA A 421 -4.93 -27.96 1.32
CA ALA A 421 -6.16 -27.53 2.00
C ALA A 421 -6.07 -26.11 2.59
N GLU A 422 -4.85 -25.62 2.87
CA GLU A 422 -4.61 -24.27 3.39
C GLU A 422 -4.24 -23.26 2.28
N PHE A 423 -4.17 -23.71 1.03
CA PHE A 423 -3.78 -22.87 -0.10
C PHE A 423 -4.89 -21.86 -0.44
N ASP A 424 -4.59 -20.56 -0.37
CA ASP A 424 -5.50 -19.50 -0.82
C ASP A 424 -5.21 -19.12 -2.28
N PRO A 425 -6.04 -19.54 -3.23
CA PRO A 425 -5.84 -19.24 -4.65
C PRO A 425 -6.05 -17.81 -5.09
N ASP A 426 -7.05 -17.16 -4.49
CA ASP A 426 -7.31 -15.72 -4.53
C ASP A 426 -6.00 -14.96 -4.55
N LEU A 427 -5.33 -15.13 -3.44
CA LEU A 427 -4.17 -14.34 -3.12
C LEU A 427 -2.92 -14.93 -3.77
N ALA A 428 -2.79 -16.27 -3.85
CA ALA A 428 -1.64 -16.92 -4.47
C ALA A 428 -1.50 -16.56 -5.95
N ILE A 429 -2.57 -16.59 -6.73
CA ILE A 429 -2.48 -16.25 -8.16
C ILE A 429 -2.09 -14.78 -8.35
N SER A 430 -2.70 -13.87 -7.60
CA SER A 430 -2.39 -12.44 -7.68
C SER A 430 -0.95 -12.13 -7.26
N GLN A 431 -0.43 -12.80 -6.24
CA GLN A 431 0.94 -12.59 -5.75
C GLN A 431 1.97 -13.27 -6.65
N ALA A 432 1.66 -14.46 -7.18
CA ALA A 432 2.48 -15.13 -8.18
C ALA A 432 2.65 -14.28 -9.45
N ASP A 433 1.60 -13.59 -9.90
CA ASP A 433 1.66 -12.66 -11.03
C ASP A 433 2.64 -11.49 -10.81
N ALA A 434 2.69 -10.92 -9.60
CA ALA A 434 3.70 -9.92 -9.25
C ALA A 434 5.13 -10.47 -9.38
N LEU A 435 5.37 -11.69 -8.87
CA LEU A 435 6.66 -12.37 -8.97
C LEU A 435 7.02 -12.76 -10.42
N ARG A 436 6.04 -13.13 -11.26
CA ARG A 436 6.24 -13.39 -12.70
C ARG A 436 6.69 -12.13 -13.44
N ARG A 437 6.05 -10.99 -13.17
CA ARG A 437 6.48 -9.69 -13.73
C ARG A 437 7.88 -9.33 -13.30
N GLU A 438 8.21 -9.52 -12.02
CA GLU A 438 9.55 -9.25 -11.52
C GLU A 438 10.59 -10.15 -12.18
N LEU A 439 10.31 -11.44 -12.30
CA LEU A 439 11.15 -12.39 -13.02
C LEU A 439 11.37 -11.98 -14.48
N ALA A 440 10.31 -11.54 -15.18
CA ALA A 440 10.39 -11.06 -16.55
C ALA A 440 11.27 -9.79 -16.66
N ARG A 441 11.12 -8.84 -15.73
CA ARG A 441 11.97 -7.63 -15.65
C ARG A 441 13.44 -7.99 -15.45
N GLN A 442 13.74 -8.89 -14.50
CA GLN A 442 15.10 -9.33 -14.19
C GLN A 442 15.74 -10.09 -15.38
N LYS A 443 14.97 -10.96 -16.05
CA LYS A 443 15.44 -11.66 -17.26
C LYS A 443 15.71 -10.68 -18.41
N ALA A 444 14.87 -9.68 -18.61
CA ALA A 444 15.07 -8.65 -19.63
C ALA A 444 16.36 -7.86 -19.37
N HIS A 445 16.63 -7.50 -18.10
CA HIS A 445 17.86 -6.83 -17.69
C HIS A 445 19.10 -7.69 -17.95
N LEU A 446 19.07 -8.99 -17.62
CA LEU A 446 20.18 -9.92 -17.90
C LEU A 446 20.43 -10.12 -19.41
N ALA A 447 19.38 -10.11 -20.22
CA ALA A 447 19.50 -10.30 -21.67
C ALA A 447 20.02 -9.05 -22.41
N LYS A 448 19.70 -7.86 -21.89
CA LYS A 448 20.10 -6.57 -22.44
C LYS A 448 20.50 -5.63 -21.29
N PRO A 449 21.76 -5.68 -20.84
CA PRO A 449 22.30 -4.67 -19.92
C PRO A 449 22.47 -3.35 -20.69
N MET A 450 21.38 -2.67 -21.02
CA MET A 450 21.39 -1.26 -21.45
C MET A 450 21.22 -0.36 -20.22
N ASP A 451 21.58 0.94 -20.37
CA ASP A 451 21.49 2.08 -19.43
C ASP A 451 20.10 2.25 -18.75
N MET A 452 19.65 1.21 -18.04
CA MET A 452 18.53 1.26 -17.11
C MET A 452 19.17 1.54 -15.74
N ASP A 453 19.68 2.76 -15.57
CA ASP A 453 20.34 3.26 -14.35
C ASP A 453 19.47 3.09 -13.08
N ASP A 454 18.19 2.78 -13.25
CA ASP A 454 17.21 2.70 -12.17
C ASP A 454 16.93 1.28 -11.64
N ILE A 455 17.47 0.21 -12.24
CA ILE A 455 17.20 -1.16 -11.79
C ILE A 455 18.47 -1.82 -11.28
N ASN A 456 18.60 -1.94 -9.96
CA ASN A 456 19.56 -2.83 -9.34
C ASN A 456 19.15 -4.29 -9.60
N PRO A 457 19.90 -5.08 -10.39
CA PRO A 457 19.51 -6.44 -10.69
C PRO A 457 19.63 -7.34 -9.46
N LEU A 458 18.74 -8.32 -9.36
CA LEU A 458 18.94 -9.42 -8.44
C LEU A 458 20.20 -10.20 -8.83
N PRO A 459 20.99 -10.72 -7.87
CA PRO A 459 22.05 -11.67 -8.14
C PRO A 459 21.56 -12.78 -9.08
N GLY A 460 22.32 -13.11 -10.13
CA GLY A 460 21.89 -14.08 -11.14
C GLY A 460 21.47 -15.45 -10.58
N ASN A 461 22.08 -15.89 -9.47
CA ASN A 461 21.67 -17.09 -8.77
C ASN A 461 20.25 -16.98 -8.18
N LEU A 462 19.85 -15.81 -7.66
CA LEU A 462 18.50 -15.57 -7.15
C LEU A 462 17.48 -15.48 -8.29
N VAL A 463 17.83 -14.90 -9.43
CA VAL A 463 16.96 -14.88 -10.63
C VAL A 463 16.66 -16.31 -11.09
N GLN A 464 17.67 -17.18 -11.14
CA GLN A 464 17.48 -18.59 -11.49
C GLN A 464 16.62 -19.33 -10.46
N GLN A 465 16.76 -19.05 -9.16
CA GLN A 465 15.93 -19.67 -8.13
C GLN A 465 14.48 -19.18 -8.16
N LEU A 466 14.25 -17.89 -8.46
CA LEU A 466 12.92 -17.36 -8.71
C LEU A 466 12.26 -18.06 -9.91
N ASP A 467 12.99 -18.21 -11.02
CA ASP A 467 12.50 -18.92 -12.21
C ASP A 467 12.09 -20.37 -11.90
N ASN A 468 12.94 -21.07 -11.15
CA ASN A 468 12.69 -22.44 -10.71
C ASN A 468 11.45 -22.53 -9.79
N THR A 469 11.26 -21.54 -8.92
CA THR A 469 10.12 -21.46 -7.99
C THR A 469 8.83 -21.21 -8.77
N MET A 470 8.82 -20.25 -9.69
CA MET A 470 7.67 -19.95 -10.53
C MET A 470 7.32 -21.11 -11.46
N SER A 471 8.30 -21.83 -11.99
CA SER A 471 8.07 -23.03 -12.79
C SER A 471 7.38 -24.14 -12.00
N ALA A 472 7.79 -24.36 -10.74
CA ALA A 472 7.14 -25.34 -9.87
C ALA A 472 5.71 -24.93 -9.47
N TYR A 473 5.49 -23.65 -9.20
CA TYR A 473 4.16 -23.10 -8.96
C TYR A 473 3.24 -23.26 -10.17
N ASN A 474 3.68 -22.86 -11.37
CA ASN A 474 2.89 -23.00 -12.60
C ASN A 474 2.53 -24.46 -12.86
N LEU A 475 3.46 -25.39 -12.59
CA LEU A 475 3.17 -26.82 -12.72
C LEU A 475 2.13 -27.30 -11.70
N PHE A 476 2.16 -26.80 -10.47
CA PHE A 476 1.14 -27.09 -9.46
C PHE A 476 -0.24 -26.60 -9.90
N ILE A 477 -0.34 -25.33 -10.34
CA ILE A 477 -1.59 -24.74 -10.84
C ILE A 477 -2.14 -25.48 -12.06
N SER A 478 -1.27 -25.88 -13.01
CA SER A 478 -1.68 -26.56 -14.24
C SER A 478 -2.22 -27.98 -14.05
N LEU A 479 -2.09 -28.56 -12.86
CA LEU A 479 -2.56 -29.92 -12.57
C LEU A 479 -4.01 -29.98 -12.13
N ASP A 480 -4.58 -28.84 -11.77
CA ASP A 480 -5.97 -28.71 -11.38
C ASP A 480 -6.67 -27.78 -12.37
N ASP A 481 -7.70 -28.30 -13.04
CA ASP A 481 -8.41 -27.57 -14.08
C ASP A 481 -9.07 -26.29 -13.56
N ALA A 482 -9.51 -26.27 -12.30
CA ALA A 482 -10.13 -25.08 -11.71
C ALA A 482 -9.08 -24.00 -11.42
N LEU A 483 -7.93 -24.37 -10.87
CA LEU A 483 -6.79 -23.49 -10.64
C LEU A 483 -6.19 -22.96 -11.94
N SER A 484 -5.98 -23.81 -12.95
CA SER A 484 -5.48 -23.39 -14.26
C SER A 484 -6.42 -22.37 -14.90
N LYS A 485 -7.73 -22.65 -14.94
CA LYS A 485 -8.73 -21.71 -15.47
C LYS A 485 -8.78 -20.40 -14.67
N ARG A 486 -8.59 -20.46 -13.35
CA ARG A 486 -8.57 -19.27 -12.48
C ARG A 486 -7.32 -18.42 -12.71
N ASP A 487 -6.16 -19.05 -12.88
CA ASP A 487 -4.89 -18.38 -13.20
C ASP A 487 -4.95 -17.76 -14.61
N GLU A 488 -5.47 -18.48 -15.60
CA GLU A 488 -5.73 -17.96 -16.96
C GLU A 488 -6.71 -16.76 -16.95
N ALA A 489 -7.77 -16.84 -16.15
CA ALA A 489 -8.75 -15.76 -16.01
C ALA A 489 -8.16 -14.50 -15.33
N LEU A 490 -7.20 -14.67 -14.42
CA LEU A 490 -6.57 -13.58 -13.66
C LEU A 490 -5.40 -12.93 -14.38
N LEU A 491 -4.51 -13.73 -14.98
CA LEU A 491 -3.40 -13.23 -15.79
C LEU A 491 -3.88 -12.52 -17.05
N GLY A 492 -5.11 -12.83 -17.49
CA GLY A 492 -5.50 -12.63 -18.87
C GLY A 492 -4.66 -13.55 -19.75
N PRO A 493 -5.23 -14.12 -20.81
CA PRO A 493 -4.40 -14.89 -21.71
C PRO A 493 -3.41 -13.93 -22.38
N ASP A 494 -2.13 -14.30 -22.37
CA ASP A 494 -1.16 -13.89 -23.39
C ASP A 494 -1.61 -14.25 -24.83
N ALA A 495 -2.83 -14.76 -25.02
CA ALA A 495 -3.50 -14.80 -26.30
C ALA A 495 -4.18 -13.46 -26.59
N LYS A 496 -3.48 -12.60 -27.35
CA LYS A 496 -4.06 -11.52 -28.16
C LYS A 496 -5.06 -12.02 -29.22
N ARG A 497 -6.00 -12.91 -28.89
CA ARG A 497 -6.81 -13.63 -29.89
C ARG A 497 -8.30 -13.50 -29.62
N ASN A 498 -8.96 -12.89 -30.60
CA ASN A 498 -10.40 -12.95 -30.92
C ASN A 498 -11.32 -12.73 -29.71
N LEU A 499 -11.47 -11.46 -29.33
CA LEU A 499 -12.54 -11.03 -28.43
C LEU A 499 -13.88 -11.00 -29.20
N VAL A 500 -14.96 -11.31 -28.49
CA VAL A 500 -16.32 -11.28 -29.03
C VAL A 500 -16.91 -9.88 -28.81
N PRO A 501 -17.27 -9.13 -29.86
CA PRO A 501 -17.99 -7.87 -29.72
C PRO A 501 -19.29 -8.05 -28.91
N PRO A 502 -19.59 -7.18 -27.93
CA PRO A 502 -20.83 -7.20 -27.15
C PRO A 502 -22.07 -7.46 -27.99
N ARG A 503 -22.28 -6.65 -29.03
CA ARG A 503 -23.42 -6.78 -29.95
C ARG A 503 -23.50 -8.12 -30.67
N GLU A 504 -22.35 -8.70 -31.01
CA GLU A 504 -22.32 -9.99 -31.70
C GLU A 504 -22.66 -11.14 -30.73
N GLY A 505 -22.09 -11.13 -29.52
CA GLY A 505 -22.42 -12.11 -28.49
C GLY A 505 -23.89 -12.04 -28.07
N GLN A 506 -24.43 -10.83 -27.89
CA GLN A 506 -25.85 -10.60 -27.58
C GLN A 506 -26.77 -11.14 -28.67
N ARG A 507 -26.48 -10.86 -29.95
CA ARG A 507 -27.26 -11.40 -31.07
C ARG A 507 -27.25 -12.91 -31.11
N ARG A 508 -26.07 -13.53 -30.90
CA ARG A 508 -25.92 -15.00 -30.92
C ARG A 508 -26.68 -15.66 -29.77
N ILE A 509 -26.66 -15.08 -28.57
CA ILE A 509 -27.41 -15.64 -27.44
C ILE A 509 -28.91 -15.45 -27.60
N GLU A 510 -29.36 -14.33 -28.17
CA GLU A 510 -30.76 -14.10 -28.50
C GLU A 510 -31.29 -15.17 -29.46
N GLN A 511 -30.55 -15.46 -30.55
CA GLN A 511 -30.88 -16.55 -31.48
C GLN A 511 -30.92 -17.92 -30.77
N ALA A 512 -30.00 -18.17 -29.83
CA ALA A 512 -29.99 -19.43 -29.10
C ALA A 512 -31.18 -19.58 -28.14
N VAL A 513 -31.63 -18.49 -27.50
CA VAL A 513 -32.85 -18.50 -26.67
C VAL A 513 -34.09 -18.70 -27.55
N GLU A 514 -34.18 -18.03 -28.69
CA GLU A 514 -35.28 -18.21 -29.66
C GLU A 514 -35.35 -19.65 -30.20
N ALA A 515 -34.20 -20.29 -30.40
CA ALA A 515 -34.11 -21.69 -30.82
C ALA A 515 -34.33 -22.71 -29.69
N GLY A 516 -34.55 -22.26 -28.44
CA GLY A 516 -34.69 -23.14 -27.27
C GLY A 516 -33.39 -23.82 -26.83
N ALA A 517 -32.24 -23.40 -27.36
CA ALA A 517 -30.92 -23.91 -27.01
C ALA A 517 -30.37 -23.36 -25.69
N ALA A 518 -30.84 -22.18 -25.26
CA ALA A 518 -30.47 -21.52 -24.01
C ALA A 518 -31.71 -21.10 -23.23
N LYS A 519 -31.62 -21.16 -21.90
CA LYS A 519 -32.66 -20.59 -21.01
C LYS A 519 -32.64 -19.05 -21.11
N PRO A 520 -33.79 -18.36 -20.94
CA PRO A 520 -33.85 -16.89 -20.96
C PRO A 520 -32.88 -16.22 -19.98
N GLU A 521 -32.64 -16.83 -18.82
CA GLU A 521 -31.68 -16.34 -17.83
C GLU A 521 -30.26 -16.18 -18.41
N VAL A 522 -29.83 -17.04 -19.33
CA VAL A 522 -28.50 -16.94 -19.97
C VAL A 522 -28.35 -15.61 -20.73
N LYS A 523 -29.40 -15.18 -21.43
CA LYS A 523 -29.45 -13.89 -22.13
C LYS A 523 -29.35 -12.74 -21.13
N GLU A 524 -30.14 -12.77 -20.06
CA GLU A 524 -30.13 -11.74 -19.02
C GLU A 524 -28.73 -11.56 -18.39
N TYR A 525 -28.05 -12.67 -18.06
CA TYR A 525 -26.72 -12.64 -17.48
C TYR A 525 -25.64 -12.12 -18.45
N LEU A 526 -25.67 -12.57 -19.71
CA LEU A 526 -24.72 -12.09 -20.72
C LEU A 526 -24.97 -10.63 -21.10
N GLU A 527 -26.22 -10.17 -21.15
CA GLU A 527 -26.55 -8.75 -21.35
C GLU A 527 -26.06 -7.87 -20.19
N ALA A 528 -26.18 -8.37 -18.96
CA ALA A 528 -25.63 -7.69 -17.78
C ALA A 528 -24.11 -7.57 -17.84
N GLU A 529 -23.38 -8.59 -18.31
CA GLU A 529 -21.93 -8.52 -18.53
C GLU A 529 -21.53 -7.67 -19.76
N ALA A 530 -22.37 -7.62 -20.79
CA ALA A 530 -22.15 -6.83 -22.00
C ALA A 530 -22.26 -5.32 -21.73
N LYS A 531 -23.23 -4.90 -20.91
CA LYS A 531 -23.55 -3.49 -20.66
C LYS A 531 -22.34 -2.63 -20.21
N PRO A 532 -21.44 -3.10 -19.32
CA PRO A 532 -20.26 -2.33 -18.95
C PRO A 532 -19.05 -2.55 -19.88
N ALA A 533 -19.08 -3.54 -20.78
CA ALA A 533 -18.00 -3.78 -21.73
C ALA A 533 -18.04 -2.79 -22.91
N PRO A 534 -16.88 -2.29 -23.41
CA PRO A 534 -16.87 -1.41 -24.56
C PRO A 534 -17.36 -2.12 -25.83
N ASP A 535 -18.12 -1.40 -26.66
CA ASP A 535 -18.70 -1.88 -27.93
C ASP A 535 -17.65 -2.44 -28.89
N VAL A 536 -16.46 -1.83 -28.93
CA VAL A 536 -15.29 -2.34 -29.62
C VAL A 536 -14.44 -3.08 -28.58
N PRO A 537 -14.25 -4.41 -28.71
CA PRO A 537 -13.48 -5.15 -27.74
C PRO A 537 -12.04 -4.66 -27.65
N ASP A 538 -11.61 -4.38 -26.43
CA ASP A 538 -10.24 -3.97 -26.13
C ASP A 538 -9.53 -5.11 -25.38
N PRO A 539 -8.44 -5.68 -25.92
CA PRO A 539 -7.67 -6.74 -25.26
C PRO A 539 -7.09 -6.29 -23.93
N GLU A 540 -6.88 -5.01 -23.70
CA GLU A 540 -6.40 -4.47 -22.43
C GLU A 540 -7.54 -4.23 -21.43
N ASN A 541 -8.78 -4.19 -21.90
CA ASN A 541 -9.95 -3.99 -21.06
C ASN A 541 -10.44 -5.31 -20.44
N ARG A 542 -10.35 -5.41 -19.12
CA ARG A 542 -10.78 -6.59 -18.35
C ARG A 542 -12.24 -6.99 -18.62
N LEU A 543 -13.15 -6.03 -18.82
CA LEU A 543 -14.57 -6.30 -19.05
C LEU A 543 -14.80 -6.91 -20.44
N SER A 544 -14.10 -6.42 -21.47
CA SER A 544 -14.12 -7.04 -22.81
C SER A 544 -13.64 -8.48 -22.78
N ARG A 545 -12.56 -8.75 -22.03
CA ARG A 545 -11.99 -10.09 -21.85
C ARG A 545 -12.98 -11.02 -21.14
N ARG A 546 -13.51 -10.59 -20.00
CA ARG A 546 -14.49 -11.36 -19.20
C ARG A 546 -15.72 -11.72 -20.03
N TYR A 547 -16.35 -10.73 -20.68
CA TYR A 547 -17.53 -10.95 -21.50
C TYR A 547 -17.26 -11.93 -22.66
N SER A 548 -16.11 -11.79 -23.33
CA SER A 548 -15.72 -12.68 -24.41
C SER A 548 -15.56 -14.12 -23.94
N GLU A 549 -14.99 -14.32 -22.75
CA GLU A 549 -14.77 -15.65 -22.20
C GLU A 549 -16.07 -16.28 -21.67
N SER A 550 -17.00 -15.48 -21.13
CA SER A 550 -18.36 -15.96 -20.83
C SER A 550 -19.07 -16.44 -22.09
N ASN A 551 -18.96 -15.72 -23.21
CA ASN A 551 -19.50 -16.17 -24.50
C ASN A 551 -18.85 -17.49 -24.95
N LYS A 552 -17.52 -17.59 -24.89
CA LYS A 552 -16.80 -18.82 -25.26
C LYS A 552 -17.17 -20.00 -24.36
N ASN A 553 -17.30 -19.81 -23.06
CA ASN A 553 -17.75 -20.85 -22.13
C ASN A 553 -19.16 -21.35 -22.48
N TYR A 554 -20.07 -20.45 -22.83
CA TYR A 554 -21.40 -20.81 -23.32
C TYR A 554 -21.29 -21.68 -24.59
N PHE A 555 -20.50 -21.26 -25.58
CA PHE A 555 -20.31 -22.02 -26.83
C PHE A 555 -19.66 -23.39 -26.59
N ARG A 556 -18.62 -23.46 -25.75
CA ARG A 556 -17.99 -24.73 -25.37
C ARG A 556 -19.04 -25.67 -24.78
N ARG A 557 -19.85 -25.18 -23.84
CA ARG A 557 -20.89 -26.01 -23.23
C ARG A 557 -21.94 -26.46 -24.24
N HIS A 558 -22.34 -25.55 -25.13
CA HIS A 558 -23.30 -25.87 -26.18
C HIS A 558 -22.80 -26.95 -27.13
N ILE A 559 -21.54 -26.87 -27.54
CA ILE A 559 -20.88 -27.92 -28.33
C ILE A 559 -20.89 -29.22 -27.53
N GLU A 560 -20.52 -29.22 -26.25
CA GLU A 560 -20.52 -30.44 -25.42
C GLU A 560 -21.89 -31.12 -25.30
N VAL A 561 -22.96 -30.34 -25.14
CA VAL A 561 -24.33 -30.87 -25.05
C VAL A 561 -24.76 -31.45 -26.40
N ALA A 562 -24.57 -30.71 -27.50
CA ALA A 562 -24.84 -31.20 -28.86
C ALA A 562 -24.01 -32.46 -29.19
N TRP A 563 -22.78 -32.50 -28.69
CA TRP A 563 -21.87 -33.62 -28.84
C TRP A 563 -22.35 -34.88 -28.12
N ASN A 564 -22.87 -34.71 -26.90
CA ASN A 564 -23.44 -35.82 -26.13
C ASN A 564 -24.73 -36.34 -26.78
N TRP A 565 -25.57 -35.46 -27.33
CA TRP A 565 -26.73 -35.87 -28.12
C TRP A 565 -26.34 -36.67 -29.37
N ALA A 566 -25.26 -36.29 -30.05
CA ALA A 566 -24.72 -37.07 -31.17
C ALA A 566 -24.18 -38.46 -30.77
N LYS A 567 -24.00 -38.75 -29.47
CA LYS A 567 -23.68 -40.10 -28.96
C LYS A 567 -24.91 -41.01 -28.88
N LEU A 568 -26.14 -40.48 -28.95
CA LEU A 568 -27.32 -41.34 -28.97
C LEU A 568 -27.15 -42.29 -30.17
N PRO A 569 -27.11 -43.61 -29.94
CA PRO A 569 -26.55 -44.52 -30.90
C PRO A 569 -27.32 -44.41 -32.22
N ALA A 570 -26.57 -44.49 -33.32
CA ALA A 570 -27.02 -44.74 -34.69
C ALA A 570 -27.90 -46.01 -34.85
N LYS A 571 -28.46 -46.56 -33.75
CA LYS A 571 -29.43 -47.64 -33.69
C LYS A 571 -30.86 -47.21 -34.01
N ILE A 572 -31.20 -45.91 -33.98
CA ILE A 572 -32.60 -45.48 -34.22
C ILE A 572 -32.85 -45.18 -35.72
N VAL A 573 -31.83 -44.87 -36.52
CA VAL A 573 -31.99 -44.62 -37.96
C VAL A 573 -31.33 -45.74 -38.76
N GLY A 574 -32.06 -46.85 -38.89
CA GLY A 574 -31.76 -47.87 -39.89
C GLY A 574 -31.96 -47.30 -41.30
N GLY A 575 -30.95 -46.63 -41.85
CA GLY A 575 -31.04 -46.04 -43.18
C GLY A 575 -29.80 -45.24 -43.58
N THR A 576 -28.83 -45.92 -44.17
CA THR A 576 -27.84 -45.42 -45.15
C THR A 576 -27.49 -43.92 -45.13
N THR A 577 -26.40 -43.54 -44.46
CA THR A 577 -25.37 -42.64 -45.04
C THR A 577 -24.04 -42.86 -44.30
N SER A 578 -23.13 -43.62 -44.91
CA SER A 578 -21.76 -43.87 -44.41
C SER A 578 -20.93 -42.60 -44.20
N VAL A 579 -21.31 -41.49 -44.86
CA VAL A 579 -20.67 -40.17 -44.73
C VAL A 579 -20.98 -39.51 -43.38
N GLY A 580 -22.18 -39.72 -42.83
CA GLY A 580 -22.55 -39.16 -41.52
C GLY A 580 -21.74 -39.79 -40.37
N TYR A 581 -21.50 -41.10 -40.45
CA TYR A 581 -20.74 -41.83 -39.44
C TYR A 581 -19.25 -41.47 -39.44
N ALA A 582 -18.63 -41.35 -40.62
CA ALA A 582 -17.23 -40.94 -40.73
C ALA A 582 -17.02 -39.50 -40.23
N THR A 583 -17.96 -38.60 -40.52
CA THR A 583 -17.92 -37.20 -40.05
C THR A 583 -18.11 -37.15 -38.53
N ALA A 584 -19.13 -37.81 -37.98
CA ALA A 584 -19.35 -37.87 -36.53
C ALA A 584 -18.14 -38.51 -35.80
N HIS A 585 -17.55 -39.56 -36.36
CA HIS A 585 -16.40 -40.27 -35.80
C HIS A 585 -15.09 -39.46 -35.88
N PHE A 586 -14.85 -38.72 -36.98
CA PHE A 586 -13.72 -37.81 -37.10
C PHE A 586 -13.84 -36.66 -36.10
N VAL A 587 -15.00 -36.03 -36.02
CA VAL A 587 -15.24 -34.91 -35.12
C VAL A 587 -15.19 -35.40 -33.65
N TRP A 588 -15.54 -36.67 -33.38
CA TRP A 588 -15.37 -37.34 -32.07
C TRP A 588 -13.93 -37.49 -31.64
N HIS A 589 -13.11 -38.13 -32.48
CA HIS A 589 -11.72 -38.42 -32.13
C HIS A 589 -10.84 -37.16 -32.10
N ASN A 590 -11.33 -36.07 -32.68
CA ASN A 590 -10.65 -34.79 -32.69
C ASN A 590 -11.33 -33.74 -31.79
N ARG A 591 -12.19 -34.12 -30.84
CA ARG A 591 -12.93 -33.17 -29.97
C ARG A 591 -12.02 -32.12 -29.33
N ASP A 592 -10.97 -32.54 -28.64
CA ASP A 592 -10.10 -31.62 -27.91
C ASP A 592 -9.25 -30.78 -28.86
N TRP A 593 -8.88 -31.34 -30.02
CA TRP A 593 -8.24 -30.60 -31.10
C TRP A 593 -9.19 -29.55 -31.67
N LEU A 594 -10.45 -29.90 -31.94
CA LEU A 594 -11.47 -29.00 -32.47
C LEU A 594 -11.80 -27.88 -31.50
N VAL A 595 -11.99 -28.16 -30.20
CA VAL A 595 -12.21 -27.13 -29.17
C VAL A 595 -11.05 -26.14 -29.14
N ARG A 596 -9.80 -26.62 -29.17
CA ARG A 596 -8.59 -25.78 -29.27
C ARG A 596 -8.48 -25.05 -30.61
N PHE A 597 -8.89 -25.69 -31.70
CA PHE A 597 -8.85 -25.16 -33.07
C PHE A 597 -9.92 -24.08 -33.32
N PHE A 598 -11.07 -24.17 -32.66
CA PHE A 598 -12.13 -23.17 -32.68
C PHE A 598 -11.78 -21.91 -31.89
N ASP A 599 -10.92 -22.02 -30.86
CA ASP A 599 -10.44 -20.88 -30.08
C ASP A 599 -9.49 -19.95 -30.89
N ASP A 600 -8.89 -20.44 -31.99
CA ASP A 600 -7.79 -19.75 -32.68
C ASP A 600 -8.15 -19.05 -34.01
N SER A 601 -9.36 -19.20 -34.57
CA SER A 601 -9.69 -18.73 -35.93
C SER A 601 -10.99 -17.91 -36.06
N PRO A 602 -10.93 -16.61 -36.45
CA PRO A 602 -12.11 -15.78 -36.71
C PRO A 602 -13.02 -16.32 -37.82
N THR A 603 -12.42 -16.93 -38.84
CA THR A 603 -13.12 -17.55 -39.97
C THR A 603 -13.96 -18.74 -39.51
N MET A 604 -13.49 -19.46 -38.48
CA MET A 604 -14.20 -20.61 -37.94
C MET A 604 -15.32 -20.20 -36.98
N LEU A 605 -15.20 -19.10 -36.22
CA LEU A 605 -16.32 -18.53 -35.44
C LEU A 605 -17.50 -18.13 -36.32
N LYS A 606 -17.23 -17.75 -37.58
CA LYS A 606 -18.26 -17.55 -38.61
C LYS A 606 -18.87 -18.88 -39.07
N ILE A 607 -18.03 -19.87 -39.41
CA ILE A 607 -18.49 -21.22 -39.81
C ILE A 607 -19.31 -21.89 -38.70
N LEU A 608 -18.96 -21.66 -37.43
CA LEU A 608 -19.69 -22.15 -36.27
C LEU A 608 -21.04 -21.45 -36.12
N GLY A 609 -21.12 -20.14 -36.41
CA GLY A 609 -22.38 -19.42 -36.52
C GLY A 609 -23.27 -19.97 -37.65
N ASP A 610 -22.68 -20.23 -38.82
CA ASP A 610 -23.38 -20.84 -39.95
C ASP A 610 -23.87 -22.27 -39.61
N LEU A 611 -23.09 -23.04 -38.84
CA LEU A 611 -23.46 -24.36 -38.33
C LEU A 611 -24.57 -24.30 -37.28
N LEU A 612 -24.54 -23.34 -36.36
CA LEU A 612 -25.61 -23.12 -35.40
C LEU A 612 -26.91 -22.71 -36.10
N ASP A 613 -26.85 -21.89 -37.15
CA ASP A 613 -28.00 -21.54 -37.98
C ASP A 613 -28.57 -22.76 -38.73
N ILE A 614 -27.73 -23.75 -39.05
CA ILE A 614 -28.17 -25.02 -39.66
C ILE A 614 -28.77 -25.94 -38.59
N LEU A 615 -28.13 -26.06 -37.43
CA LEU A 615 -28.57 -26.92 -36.33
C LEU A 615 -29.87 -26.42 -35.68
N ALA A 616 -30.05 -25.10 -35.53
CA ALA A 616 -31.28 -24.49 -35.03
C ALA A 616 -32.49 -24.70 -35.96
N LYS A 617 -32.25 -25.04 -37.23
CA LYS A 617 -33.29 -25.38 -38.21
C LYS A 617 -33.63 -26.87 -38.24
N LEU A 618 -32.86 -27.71 -37.55
CA LEU A 618 -33.19 -29.12 -37.42
C LEU A 618 -34.27 -29.26 -36.34
N PRO A 619 -35.36 -30.00 -36.60
CA PRO A 619 -36.36 -30.25 -35.58
C PRO A 619 -35.73 -31.09 -34.46
N LEU A 620 -35.51 -30.46 -33.31
CA LEU A 620 -35.20 -31.13 -32.05
C LEU A 620 -36.51 -31.79 -31.60
N GLY A 621 -36.71 -33.04 -32.02
CA GLY A 621 -37.84 -33.89 -31.64
C GLY A 621 -37.64 -34.56 -30.30
#